data_AF-A0A7Y6PWT7-F1
#
_entry.id   AF-A0A7Y6PWT7-F1
#
_cell.length_a   1.000
_cell.length_b   1.000
_cell.length_c   1.000
_cell.angle_alpha   90.00
_cell.angle_beta   90.00
_cell.angle_gamma   90.00
#
_symmetry.space_group_name_H-M   'P 1'
#
loop_
_entity.id
_entity.type
_entity.pdbx_description
1 polymer ?
#
loop_
_entity_poly.entity_id
_entity_poly.type
_entity_poly.pdbx_seq_one_letter_code
_entity_poly.pdbx_strand_id
1 'polypeptide(L)'
;MTDPFALHHDGLVQVHRALSGAFATVIAAPDLPHIIPAARTAAGFLNGHHMMESEVLFPGLRKRARLRSTDVGFLDACDREHHELHLLNERLLAAATAPHPAKIAIVSLARDIATHLAIHTKEEEAGLSPERLSEVISIEGFLEIGRELEDARARALAALGQQ
;
A
#
# COMPACT_ATOMS: atom_id res chain seq x y z
N MET A 1 18.58 -6.14 20.80
CA MET A 1 17.49 -5.27 20.29
C MET A 1 17.23 -5.69 18.86
N THR A 2 15.97 -5.84 18.46
CA THR A 2 15.59 -6.10 17.07
C THR A 2 15.91 -4.87 16.24
N ASP A 3 16.51 -5.04 15.06
CA ASP A 3 16.76 -3.96 14.12
C ASP A 3 15.40 -3.40 13.62
N PRO A 4 15.07 -2.13 13.90
CA PRO A 4 13.79 -1.56 13.51
C PRO A 4 13.61 -1.44 12.00
N PHE A 5 14.70 -1.31 11.23
CA PHE A 5 14.61 -1.26 9.77
C PHE A 5 14.23 -2.62 9.19
N ALA A 6 14.87 -3.69 9.68
CA ALA A 6 14.52 -5.07 9.31
C ALA A 6 13.08 -5.40 9.69
N LEU A 7 12.65 -5.04 10.90
CA LEU A 7 11.28 -5.28 11.36
C LEU A 7 10.24 -4.58 10.49
N HIS A 8 10.51 -3.32 10.10
CA HIS A 8 9.61 -2.58 9.20
C HIS A 8 9.56 -3.22 7.81
N HIS A 9 10.72 -3.54 7.23
CA HIS A 9 10.82 -4.15 5.90
C HIS A 9 10.11 -5.51 5.84
N ASP A 10 10.30 -6.37 6.84
CA ASP A 10 9.60 -7.65 6.94
C ASP A 10 8.07 -7.46 7.03
N GLY A 11 7.63 -6.43 7.75
CA GLY A 11 6.22 -6.05 7.84
C GLY A 11 5.66 -5.58 6.49
N LEU A 12 6.40 -4.73 5.79
CA LEU A 12 6.06 -4.23 4.45
C LEU A 12 5.90 -5.39 3.46
N VAL A 13 6.90 -6.27 3.37
CA VAL A 13 6.87 -7.47 2.50
C VAL A 13 5.67 -8.37 2.81
N GLN A 14 5.32 -8.53 4.09
CA GLN A 14 4.13 -9.29 4.48
C GLN A 14 2.83 -8.64 4.02
N VAL A 15 2.71 -7.32 4.14
CA VAL A 15 1.54 -6.56 3.65
C VAL A 15 1.44 -6.64 2.13
N HIS A 16 2.55 -6.48 1.40
CA HIS A 16 2.60 -6.61 -0.07
C HIS A 16 2.17 -7.99 -0.56
N ARG A 17 2.62 -9.05 0.12
CA ARG A 17 2.16 -10.42 -0.15
C ARG A 17 0.67 -10.58 0.10
N ALA A 18 0.15 -10.00 1.17
CA ALA A 18 -1.27 -10.06 1.50
C ALA A 18 -2.13 -9.30 0.47
N LEU A 19 -1.69 -8.11 0.02
CA LEU A 19 -2.34 -7.35 -1.05
C LEU A 19 -2.37 -8.13 -2.37
N SER A 20 -1.23 -8.73 -2.76
CA SER A 20 -1.16 -9.60 -3.93
C SER A 20 -2.13 -10.78 -3.84
N GLY A 21 -2.21 -11.42 -2.67
CA GLY A 21 -3.18 -12.49 -2.40
C GLY A 21 -4.64 -12.04 -2.43
N ALA A 22 -4.93 -10.82 -1.98
CA ALA A 22 -6.26 -10.24 -2.03
C ALA A 22 -6.72 -10.04 -3.48
N PHE A 23 -5.91 -9.46 -4.36
CA PHE A 23 -6.25 -9.31 -5.78
C PHE A 23 -6.31 -10.65 -6.52
N ALA A 24 -5.44 -11.61 -6.18
CA ALA A 24 -5.57 -12.98 -6.70
C ALA A 24 -6.93 -13.62 -6.34
N THR A 25 -7.43 -13.36 -5.12
CA THR A 25 -8.76 -13.81 -4.68
C THR A 25 -9.88 -13.19 -5.52
N VAL A 26 -9.80 -11.91 -5.86
CA VAL A 26 -10.75 -11.24 -6.77
C VAL A 26 -10.75 -11.91 -8.14
N ILE A 27 -9.57 -12.18 -8.70
CA ILE A 27 -9.41 -12.79 -10.02
C ILE A 27 -9.97 -14.22 -10.05
N ALA A 28 -9.79 -14.98 -8.97
CA ALA A 28 -10.22 -16.36 -8.85
C ALA A 28 -11.70 -16.54 -8.45
N ALA A 29 -12.38 -15.47 -8.03
CA ALA A 29 -13.76 -15.56 -7.53
C ALA A 29 -14.72 -16.21 -8.55
N PRO A 30 -15.61 -17.13 -8.13
CA PRO A 30 -16.42 -17.93 -9.05
C PRO A 30 -17.57 -17.15 -9.70
N ASP A 31 -18.13 -16.17 -9.01
CA ASP A 31 -19.33 -15.44 -9.45
C ASP A 31 -19.38 -14.00 -8.87
N LEU A 32 -20.46 -13.28 -9.16
CA LEU A 32 -20.68 -11.90 -8.70
C LEU A 32 -20.83 -11.78 -7.16
N PRO A 33 -21.66 -12.60 -6.49
CA PRO A 33 -21.76 -12.60 -5.03
C PRO A 33 -20.42 -12.72 -4.28
N HIS A 34 -19.47 -13.46 -4.83
CA HIS A 34 -18.14 -13.61 -4.23
C HIS A 34 -17.15 -12.52 -4.66
N ILE A 35 -17.17 -12.10 -5.93
CA ILE A 35 -16.17 -11.15 -6.45
C ILE A 35 -16.38 -9.73 -5.91
N ILE A 36 -17.63 -9.29 -5.70
CA ILE A 36 -17.93 -7.93 -5.25
C ILE A 36 -17.36 -7.65 -3.85
N PRO A 37 -17.63 -8.47 -2.82
CA PRO A 37 -17.03 -8.25 -1.50
C PRO A 37 -15.50 -8.41 -1.55
N ALA A 38 -14.98 -9.38 -2.31
CA ALA A 38 -13.53 -9.55 -2.46
C ALA A 38 -12.86 -8.30 -3.07
N ALA A 39 -13.46 -7.73 -4.12
CA ALA A 39 -12.96 -6.52 -4.78
C ALA A 39 -12.97 -5.33 -3.83
N ARG A 40 -14.06 -5.15 -3.06
CA ARG A 40 -14.16 -4.08 -2.05
C ARG A 40 -13.12 -4.22 -0.95
N THR A 41 -12.91 -5.44 -0.44
CA THR A 41 -11.91 -5.71 0.60
C THR A 41 -10.50 -5.47 0.08
N ALA A 42 -10.14 -6.00 -1.10
CA ALA A 42 -8.83 -5.79 -1.70
C ALA A 42 -8.56 -4.29 -1.97
N ALA A 43 -9.56 -3.60 -2.52
CA ALA A 43 -9.49 -2.18 -2.79
C ALA A 43 -9.30 -1.35 -1.50
N GLY A 44 -10.10 -1.62 -0.48
CA GLY A 44 -10.00 -0.94 0.81
C GLY A 44 -8.66 -1.19 1.49
N PHE A 45 -8.14 -2.42 1.40
CA PHE A 45 -6.84 -2.76 1.95
C PHE A 45 -5.69 -2.01 1.25
N LEU A 46 -5.71 -1.94 -0.09
CA LEU A 46 -4.72 -1.18 -0.86
C LEU A 46 -4.72 0.31 -0.49
N ASN A 47 -5.91 0.93 -0.46
CA ASN A 47 -6.04 2.34 -0.10
C ASN A 47 -5.56 2.61 1.34
N GLY A 48 -5.89 1.73 2.29
CA GLY A 48 -5.45 1.88 3.67
C GLY A 48 -3.93 1.77 3.82
N HIS A 49 -3.30 0.86 3.07
CA HIS A 49 -1.85 0.70 3.02
C HIS A 49 -1.17 1.97 2.48
N HIS A 50 -1.52 2.39 1.26
CA HIS A 50 -0.93 3.58 0.63
C HIS A 50 -1.21 4.86 1.43
N MET A 51 -2.37 4.98 2.09
CA MET A 51 -2.66 6.14 2.95
C MET A 51 -1.63 6.27 4.07
N MET A 52 -1.25 5.17 4.72
CA MET A 52 -0.19 5.22 5.75
C MET A 52 1.15 5.64 5.17
N GLU A 53 1.46 5.21 3.96
CA GLU A 53 2.73 5.56 3.31
C GLU A 53 2.76 7.02 2.85
N SER A 54 1.77 7.44 2.08
CA SER A 54 1.69 8.78 1.49
C SER A 54 1.42 9.88 2.52
N GLU A 55 0.72 9.60 3.62
CA GLU A 55 0.43 10.61 4.65
C GLU A 55 1.44 10.63 5.79
N VAL A 56 2.15 9.52 6.03
CA VAL A 56 3.03 9.39 7.22
C VAL A 56 4.44 8.94 6.86
N LEU A 57 4.62 7.76 6.26
CA LEU A 57 5.97 7.19 6.06
C LEU A 57 6.82 8.08 5.13
N PHE A 58 6.36 8.34 3.90
CA PHE A 58 7.15 9.10 2.93
C PHE A 58 7.34 10.56 3.35
N PRO A 59 6.32 11.29 3.85
CA PRO A 59 6.54 12.61 4.43
C PRO A 59 7.51 12.59 5.62
N GLY A 60 7.43 11.57 6.48
CA GLY A 60 8.33 11.37 7.60
C GLY A 60 9.78 11.19 7.16
N LEU A 61 10.03 10.36 6.14
CA LEU A 61 11.33 10.15 5.53
C LEU A 61 11.84 11.45 4.91
N ARG A 62 11.03 12.19 4.14
CA ARG A 62 11.40 13.50 3.58
C ARG A 62 11.80 14.52 4.64
N LYS A 63 11.13 14.50 5.79
CA LYS A 63 11.39 15.43 6.90
C LYS A 63 12.66 15.09 7.68
N ARG A 64 12.95 13.80 7.88
CA ARG A 64 13.94 13.32 8.88
C ARG A 64 15.17 12.66 8.28
N ALA A 65 15.09 12.14 7.06
CA ALA A 65 16.20 11.46 6.40
C ALA A 65 17.13 12.46 5.71
N ARG A 66 18.40 12.08 5.59
CA ARG A 66 19.45 12.75 4.82
C ARG A 66 19.38 12.30 3.36
N LEU A 67 18.26 12.58 2.71
CA LEU A 67 17.97 12.10 1.35
C LEU A 67 18.94 12.69 0.33
N ARG A 68 19.45 11.84 -0.56
CA ARG A 68 20.09 12.24 -1.81
C ARG A 68 19.02 12.47 -2.88
N SER A 69 19.40 13.08 -4.00
CA SER A 69 18.47 13.31 -5.12
C SER A 69 17.83 12.02 -5.64
N THR A 70 18.55 10.90 -5.60
CA THR A 70 18.03 9.58 -5.97
C THR A 70 16.93 9.11 -5.02
N ASP A 71 17.06 9.40 -3.73
CA ASP A 71 16.12 8.93 -2.72
C ASP A 71 14.84 9.77 -2.76
N VAL A 72 14.97 11.08 -2.99
CA VAL A 72 13.83 11.96 -3.28
C VAL A 72 13.11 11.50 -4.56
N GLY A 73 13.86 11.24 -5.64
CA GLY A 73 13.29 10.78 -6.90
C GLY A 73 12.57 9.43 -6.79
N PHE A 74 13.05 8.53 -5.92
CA PHE A 74 12.39 7.29 -5.56
C PHE A 74 11.05 7.54 -4.85
N LEU A 75 11.03 8.35 -3.78
CA LEU A 75 9.79 8.65 -3.07
C LEU A 75 8.76 9.35 -3.96
N ASP A 76 9.21 10.24 -4.86
CA ASP A 76 8.34 10.89 -5.83
C ASP A 76 7.80 9.90 -6.88
N ALA A 77 8.52 8.83 -7.19
CA ALA A 77 8.04 7.75 -8.06
C ALA A 77 6.95 6.93 -7.36
N CYS A 78 7.17 6.53 -6.10
CA CYS A 78 6.16 5.84 -5.30
C CYS A 78 4.86 6.65 -5.20
N ASP A 79 4.94 7.97 -4.95
CA ASP A 79 3.74 8.82 -4.90
C ASP A 79 2.96 8.85 -6.22
N ARG A 80 3.65 8.85 -7.37
CA ARG A 80 2.99 8.76 -8.69
C ARG A 80 2.35 7.40 -8.91
N GLU A 81 3.03 6.33 -8.55
CA GLU A 81 2.52 4.96 -8.66
C GLU A 81 1.29 4.74 -7.77
N HIS A 82 1.30 5.27 -6.55
CA HIS A 82 0.12 5.26 -5.66
C HIS A 82 -1.06 5.95 -6.33
N HIS A 83 -0.84 7.10 -6.97
CA HIS A 83 -1.90 7.80 -7.70
C HIS A 83 -2.48 6.95 -8.83
N GLU A 84 -1.65 6.33 -9.67
CA GLU A 84 -2.10 5.45 -10.76
C GLU A 84 -2.87 4.24 -10.23
N LEU A 85 -2.37 3.60 -9.16
CA LEU A 85 -3.04 2.48 -8.50
C LEU A 85 -4.39 2.91 -7.89
N HIS A 86 -4.48 4.10 -7.30
CA HIS A 86 -5.76 4.63 -6.78
C HIS A 86 -6.77 4.86 -7.90
N LEU A 87 -6.38 5.40 -9.05
CA LEU A 87 -7.28 5.54 -10.21
C LEU A 87 -7.82 4.19 -10.69
N LEU A 88 -6.98 3.16 -10.75
CA LEU A 88 -7.41 1.80 -11.06
C LEU A 88 -8.36 1.26 -10.00
N ASN A 89 -8.08 1.53 -8.73
CA ASN A 89 -8.87 1.06 -7.60
C ASN A 89 -10.25 1.72 -7.53
N GLU A 90 -10.35 3.01 -7.83
CA GLU A 90 -11.61 3.74 -7.99
C GLU A 90 -12.47 3.12 -9.11
N ARG A 91 -11.85 2.79 -10.26
CA ARG A 91 -12.52 2.10 -11.36
C ARG A 91 -13.01 0.71 -10.95
N LEU A 92 -12.22 -0.03 -10.17
CA LEU A 92 -12.61 -1.34 -9.64
C LEU A 92 -13.83 -1.22 -8.72
N LEU A 93 -13.82 -0.26 -7.79
CA LEU A 93 -14.94 -0.02 -6.87
C LEU A 93 -16.19 0.43 -7.62
N ALA A 94 -16.06 1.30 -8.63
CA ALA A 94 -17.17 1.70 -9.48
C ALA A 94 -17.77 0.51 -10.24
N ALA A 95 -16.93 -0.36 -10.81
CA ALA A 95 -17.38 -1.58 -11.49
C ALA A 95 -18.08 -2.56 -10.53
N ALA A 96 -17.59 -2.70 -9.30
CA ALA A 96 -18.16 -3.58 -8.28
C ALA A 96 -19.49 -3.05 -7.68
N THR A 97 -19.77 -1.75 -7.81
CA THR A 97 -20.97 -1.09 -7.26
C THR A 97 -21.96 -0.61 -8.32
N ALA A 98 -21.67 -0.86 -9.60
CA ALA A 98 -22.56 -0.55 -10.70
C ALA A 98 -23.92 -1.27 -10.54
N PRO A 99 -25.03 -0.70 -11.06
CA PRO A 99 -26.35 -1.36 -11.03
C PRO A 99 -26.38 -2.75 -11.68
N HIS A 100 -25.52 -2.95 -12.69
CA HIS A 100 -25.34 -4.21 -13.40
C HIS A 100 -23.84 -4.55 -13.45
N PRO A 101 -23.27 -5.10 -12.35
CA PRO A 101 -21.84 -5.37 -12.29
C PRO A 101 -21.47 -6.50 -13.23
N ALA A 102 -20.40 -6.31 -14.00
CA ALA A 102 -19.89 -7.31 -14.94
C ALA A 102 -18.62 -7.96 -14.36
N LYS A 103 -18.69 -9.27 -14.06
CA LYS A 103 -17.56 -10.03 -13.50
C LYS A 103 -16.28 -9.84 -14.33
N ILE A 104 -16.39 -9.90 -15.65
CA ILE A 104 -15.23 -9.76 -16.54
C ILE A 104 -14.53 -8.40 -16.43
N ALA A 105 -15.29 -7.33 -16.24
CA ALA A 105 -14.72 -5.98 -16.04
C ALA A 105 -13.99 -5.88 -14.70
N ILE A 106 -14.58 -6.42 -13.63
CA ILE A 106 -13.97 -6.46 -12.29
C ILE A 106 -12.67 -7.29 -12.32
N VAL A 107 -12.69 -8.47 -12.95
CA VAL A 107 -11.49 -9.32 -13.10
C VAL A 107 -10.41 -8.63 -13.93
N SER A 108 -10.79 -7.94 -15.01
CA SER A 108 -9.83 -7.18 -15.83
C SER A 108 -9.12 -6.11 -15.01
N LEU A 109 -9.87 -5.28 -14.29
CA LEU A 109 -9.31 -4.23 -13.44
C LEU A 109 -8.44 -4.80 -12.31
N ALA A 110 -8.86 -5.91 -11.69
CA ALA A 110 -8.05 -6.58 -10.68
C ALA A 110 -6.72 -7.12 -11.24
N ARG A 111 -6.69 -7.59 -12.50
CA ARG A 111 -5.45 -7.98 -13.18
C ARG A 111 -4.55 -6.80 -13.46
N ASP A 112 -5.11 -5.69 -13.96
CA ASP A 112 -4.36 -4.46 -14.20
C ASP A 112 -3.71 -3.97 -12.91
N ILE A 113 -4.48 -3.91 -11.81
CA ILE A 113 -3.95 -3.57 -10.48
C ILE A 113 -2.87 -4.54 -10.05
N ALA A 114 -3.09 -5.86 -10.15
CA ALA A 114 -2.10 -6.85 -9.73
C ALA A 114 -0.78 -6.74 -10.51
N THR A 115 -0.83 -6.42 -11.80
CA THR A 115 0.36 -6.20 -12.63
C THR A 115 1.12 -4.95 -12.19
N HIS A 116 0.43 -3.83 -11.98
CA HIS A 116 1.06 -2.60 -11.51
C HIS A 116 1.63 -2.76 -10.09
N LEU A 117 0.85 -3.37 -9.19
CA LEU A 117 1.24 -3.62 -7.81
C LEU A 117 2.50 -4.48 -7.73
N ALA A 118 2.62 -5.54 -8.53
CA ALA A 118 3.80 -6.41 -8.51
C ALA A 118 5.11 -5.70 -8.88
N ILE A 119 5.04 -4.69 -9.76
CA ILE A 119 6.19 -3.85 -10.11
C ILE A 119 6.48 -2.90 -8.95
N HIS A 120 5.47 -2.16 -8.52
CA HIS A 120 5.55 -1.19 -7.44
C HIS A 120 6.13 -1.79 -6.14
N THR A 121 5.56 -2.91 -5.65
CA THR A 121 6.00 -3.52 -4.39
C THR A 121 7.44 -4.00 -4.46
N LYS A 122 7.89 -4.49 -5.62
CA LYS A 122 9.29 -4.93 -5.81
C LYS A 122 10.25 -3.75 -5.73
N GLU A 123 9.89 -2.63 -6.35
CA GLU A 123 10.73 -1.42 -6.36
C GLU A 123 10.75 -0.75 -4.99
N GLU A 124 9.60 -0.69 -4.32
CA GLU A 124 9.49 -0.17 -2.97
C GLU A 124 10.26 -1.02 -1.95
N GLU A 125 10.10 -2.35 -1.98
CA GLU A 125 10.85 -3.26 -1.08
C GLU A 125 12.37 -3.12 -1.26
N ALA A 126 12.84 -2.83 -2.48
CA ALA A 126 14.24 -2.58 -2.75
C ALA A 126 14.69 -1.18 -2.29
N GLY A 127 13.84 -0.16 -2.47
CA GLY A 127 14.13 1.22 -2.08
C GLY A 127 14.07 1.46 -0.57
N LEU A 128 13.24 0.69 0.14
CA LEU A 128 13.07 0.71 1.60
C LEU A 128 13.77 -0.45 2.29
N SER A 129 14.79 -1.07 1.66
CA SER A 129 15.55 -2.14 2.29
C SER A 129 16.21 -1.66 3.60
N PRO A 130 16.47 -2.57 4.56
CA PRO A 130 17.08 -2.17 5.83
C PRO A 130 18.43 -1.46 5.66
N GLU A 131 19.26 -1.95 4.75
CA GLU A 131 20.55 -1.35 4.41
C GLU A 131 20.36 0.08 3.88
N ARG A 132 19.42 0.27 2.95
CA ARG A 132 19.12 1.59 2.37
C ARG A 132 18.60 2.58 3.41
N LEU A 133 17.66 2.16 4.25
CA LEU A 133 17.13 3.01 5.30
C LEU A 133 18.21 3.41 6.31
N SER A 134 19.09 2.47 6.68
CA SER A 134 20.20 2.75 7.62
C SER A 134 21.22 3.77 7.08
N GLU A 135 21.31 3.93 5.75
CA GLU A 135 22.18 4.93 5.12
C GLU A 135 21.59 6.35 5.17
N VAL A 136 20.25 6.47 5.18
CA VAL A 136 19.56 7.75 4.99
C VAL A 136 18.92 8.30 6.26
N ILE A 137 18.55 7.48 7.24
CA ILE A 137 17.88 7.95 8.46
C ILE A 137 18.47 7.28 9.71
N SER A 138 18.53 8.03 10.82
CA SER A 138 18.94 7.44 12.11
C SER A 138 17.85 6.54 12.67
N ILE A 139 18.24 5.61 13.55
CA ILE A 139 17.29 4.75 14.27
C ILE A 139 16.26 5.59 15.04
N GLU A 140 16.70 6.65 15.73
CA GLU A 140 15.79 7.50 16.51
C GLU A 140 14.75 8.19 15.62
N GLY A 141 15.19 8.74 14.48
CA GLY A 141 14.30 9.39 13.53
C GLY A 141 13.32 8.41 12.90
N PHE A 142 13.75 7.18 12.63
CA PHE A 142 12.87 6.15 12.09
C PHE A 142 11.85 5.65 13.12
N LEU A 143 12.27 5.47 14.38
CA LEU A 143 11.35 5.12 15.47
C LEU A 143 10.30 6.21 15.75
N GLU A 144 10.62 7.48 15.50
CA GLU A 144 9.63 8.56 15.51
C GLU A 144 8.56 8.38 14.44
N ILE A 145 8.97 8.09 13.19
CA ILE A 145 8.03 7.81 12.11
C ILE A 145 7.17 6.58 12.44
N GLY A 146 7.78 5.54 13.02
CA GLY A 146 7.06 4.34 13.47
C GLY A 146 5.96 4.67 14.50
N ARG A 147 6.21 5.58 15.43
CA ARG A 147 5.16 6.05 16.37
C ARG A 147 4.06 6.83 15.65
N GLU A 148 4.42 7.69 14.71
CA GLU A 148 3.45 8.44 13.91
C GLU A 148 2.54 7.50 13.09
N LEU A 149 3.09 6.41 12.56
CA LEU A 149 2.36 5.36 11.84
C LEU A 149 1.37 4.62 12.76
N GLU A 150 1.81 4.18 13.93
CA GLU A 150 0.95 3.50 14.89
C GLU A 150 -0.19 4.41 15.39
N ASP A 151 0.11 5.69 15.66
CA ASP A 151 -0.90 6.67 16.03
C ASP A 151 -1.91 6.91 14.89
N ALA A 152 -1.45 6.97 13.64
CA ALA A 152 -2.32 7.09 12.47
C ALA A 152 -3.23 5.87 12.29
N ARG A 153 -2.67 4.66 12.45
CA ARG A 153 -3.40 3.40 12.42
C ARG A 153 -4.47 3.34 13.51
N ALA A 154 -4.11 3.73 14.75
CA ALA A 154 -5.05 3.77 15.87
C ALA A 154 -6.21 4.74 15.61
N ARG A 155 -5.94 5.93 15.04
CA ARG A 155 -6.98 6.89 14.65
C ARG A 155 -7.90 6.34 13.55
N ALA A 156 -7.33 5.70 12.54
CA ALA A 156 -8.11 5.10 11.44
C ALA A 156 -9.04 3.98 11.98
N LEU A 157 -8.53 3.11 12.85
CA LEU A 157 -9.32 2.05 13.50
C LEU A 157 -10.44 2.62 14.36
N ALA A 158 -10.18 3.67 15.15
CA ALA A 158 -11.18 4.31 15.97
C ALA A 158 -12.31 4.94 15.15
N ALA A 159 -11.99 5.53 13.99
CA ALA A 159 -12.98 6.10 13.07
C ALA A 159 -13.91 5.04 12.45
N LEU A 160 -13.40 3.83 12.21
CA LEU A 160 -14.19 2.70 11.70
C LEU A 160 -15.14 2.10 12.75
N GLY A 161 -14.78 2.15 14.03
CA GLY A 161 -15.62 1.66 15.13
C GLY A 161 -16.79 2.57 15.52
N GLN A 162 -16.92 3.74 14.89
CA GLN A 162 -17.99 4.72 15.13
C GLN A 162 -19.04 4.76 14.00
N GLN A 163 -18.92 3.89 12.99
CA GLN A 163 -19.87 3.74 11.86
C GLN A 163 -20.77 2.52 12.05
#